data_AF-A0A9N9JRH6-F1
#
_entry.id   AF-A0A9N9JRH6-F1
#
_cell.length_a   1.000
_cell.length_b   1.000
_cell.length_c   1.000
_cell.angle_alpha   90.00
_cell.angle_beta   90.00
_cell.angle_gamma   90.00
#
_symmetry.space_group_name_H-M   'P 1'
#
loop_
_entity.id
_entity.type
_entity.pdbx_description
1 polymer ?
#
loop_
_entity_poly.entity_id
_entity_poly.type
_entity_poly.pdbx_seq_one_letter_code
_entity_poly.pdbx_strand_id
1 'polypeptide(L)'
;SLQLLALSNLSSIENREDLMSHFRPLEHQEIIRLCEFLNVRYHKLVGDGVYEKEFLLEVLIGKFERRVSQIDAINALPLYPDENTLFDDAVVTTQFYSGDSPLALPKLNLQFLTIHDYLLRNFNLFRLESTYEI
;
A
#
# COMPACT_ATOMS: atom_id res chain seq x y z
N SER A 1 -26.10 -4.45 8.35
CA SER A 1 -25.84 -5.55 9.30
C SER A 1 -24.73 -6.43 8.77
N LEU A 2 -23.78 -6.85 9.61
CA LEU A 2 -22.63 -7.70 9.22
C LEU A 2 -23.01 -9.14 8.85
N GLN A 3 -24.26 -9.54 9.07
CA GLN A 3 -24.75 -10.87 8.69
C GLN A 3 -24.71 -11.09 7.18
N LEU A 4 -25.02 -10.07 6.38
CA LEU A 4 -24.93 -10.16 4.93
C LEU A 4 -23.48 -10.38 4.49
N LEU A 5 -22.54 -9.63 5.09
CA LEU A 5 -21.11 -9.80 4.87
C LEU A 5 -20.65 -11.23 5.21
N ALA A 6 -21.10 -11.78 6.34
CA ALA A 6 -20.72 -13.11 6.78
C ALA A 6 -21.26 -14.25 5.87
N LEU A 7 -22.31 -13.99 5.09
CA LEU A 7 -22.95 -14.97 4.21
C LEU A 7 -22.57 -14.80 2.74
N SER A 8 -21.95 -13.69 2.35
CA SER A 8 -21.52 -13.42 0.97
C SER A 8 -20.28 -14.23 0.58
N ASN A 9 -20.10 -14.42 -0.73
CA ASN A 9 -18.90 -15.07 -1.28
C ASN A 9 -17.68 -14.14 -1.13
N LEU A 10 -16.50 -14.73 -0.96
CA LEU A 10 -15.24 -14.00 -0.84
C LEU A 10 -15.00 -13.04 -2.02
N SER A 11 -15.25 -13.49 -3.25
CA SER A 11 -15.04 -12.66 -4.45
C SER A 11 -15.94 -11.42 -4.52
N SER A 12 -17.02 -11.37 -3.74
CA SER A 12 -17.93 -10.22 -3.65
C SER A 12 -17.56 -9.26 -2.50
N ILE A 13 -16.58 -9.62 -1.68
CA ILE A 13 -16.16 -8.89 -0.47
C ILE A 13 -14.68 -8.48 -0.57
N GLU A 14 -14.00 -8.83 -1.65
CA GLU A 14 -12.56 -8.63 -1.76
C GLU A 14 -12.19 -7.21 -2.22
N ASN A 15 -13.12 -6.50 -2.86
CA ASN A 15 -12.91 -5.14 -3.37
C ASN A 15 -13.05 -4.10 -2.26
N ARG A 16 -12.27 -3.04 -2.40
CA ARG A 16 -12.29 -1.89 -1.51
C ARG A 16 -13.66 -1.25 -1.39
N GLU A 17 -14.34 -1.04 -2.52
CA GLU A 17 -15.66 -0.39 -2.59
C GLU A 17 -16.74 -1.21 -1.88
N ASP A 18 -16.73 -2.53 -2.07
CA ASP A 18 -17.66 -3.46 -1.44
C ASP A 18 -17.48 -3.47 0.09
N LEU A 19 -16.23 -3.61 0.56
CA LEU A 19 -15.91 -3.52 2.00
C LEU A 19 -16.31 -2.17 2.61
N MET A 20 -16.04 -1.08 1.90
CA MET A 20 -16.42 0.27 2.32
C MET A 20 -17.93 0.38 2.48
N SER A 21 -18.70 -0.16 1.54
CA SER A 21 -20.17 -0.15 1.59
C SER A 21 -20.72 -0.89 2.82
N HIS A 22 -20.07 -1.98 3.22
CA HIS A 22 -20.47 -2.79 4.37
C HIS A 22 -20.05 -2.20 5.72
N PHE A 23 -18.87 -1.58 5.81
CA PHE A 23 -18.35 -1.03 7.08
C PHE A 23 -18.82 0.41 7.37
N ARG A 24 -19.11 1.22 6.35
CA ARG A 24 -19.58 2.61 6.53
C ARG A 24 -20.84 2.77 7.40
N PRO A 25 -21.89 1.93 7.28
CA PRO A 25 -23.10 2.08 8.10
C PRO A 25 -22.91 1.67 9.56
N LEU A 26 -21.78 1.07 9.95
CA LEU A 26 -21.54 0.64 11.33
C LEU A 26 -21.27 1.83 12.25
N GLU A 27 -21.72 1.72 13.49
CA GLU A 27 -21.41 2.71 14.50
C GLU A 27 -19.95 2.61 14.97
N HIS A 28 -19.41 3.71 15.50
CA HIS A 28 -18.03 3.73 15.98
C HIS A 28 -17.75 2.67 17.05
N GLN A 29 -18.71 2.43 17.96
CA GLN A 29 -18.59 1.39 18.99
C GLN A 29 -18.59 -0.03 18.43
N GLU A 30 -19.30 -0.28 17.34
CA GLU A 30 -19.32 -1.59 16.68
C GLU A 30 -17.99 -1.87 16.00
N ILE A 31 -17.40 -0.84 15.37
CA ILE A 31 -16.08 -0.93 14.75
C ILE A 31 -15.00 -1.22 15.81
N ILE A 32 -15.07 -0.57 16.98
CA ILE A 32 -14.15 -0.86 18.10
C ILE A 32 -14.26 -2.32 18.53
N ARG A 33 -15.48 -2.82 18.75
CA ARG A 33 -15.71 -4.23 19.11
C ARG A 33 -15.15 -5.18 18.05
N LEU A 34 -15.34 -4.85 16.77
CA LEU A 34 -14.81 -5.63 15.66
C LEU A 34 -13.27 -5.60 15.65
N CYS A 35 -12.65 -4.44 15.87
CA CYS A 35 -11.19 -4.32 16.01
C CYS A 35 -10.66 -5.17 17.17
N GLU A 36 -11.36 -5.21 18.30
CA GLU A 36 -11.02 -6.07 19.44
C GLU A 36 -11.06 -7.56 19.06
N PHE A 37 -12.13 -8.01 18.40
CA PHE A 37 -12.23 -9.40 17.91
C PHE A 37 -11.14 -9.78 16.89
N LEU A 38 -10.70 -8.83 16.06
CA LEU A 38 -9.70 -9.05 15.00
C LEU A 38 -8.25 -8.79 15.44
N ASN A 39 -8.03 -8.51 16.73
CA ASN A 39 -6.74 -8.08 17.27
C ASN A 39 -6.13 -6.90 16.50
N VAL A 40 -6.95 -5.93 16.11
CA VAL A 40 -6.54 -4.66 15.52
C VAL A 40 -6.53 -3.60 16.62
N ARG A 41 -5.40 -2.90 16.76
CA ARG A 41 -5.27 -1.85 17.78
C ARG A 41 -6.20 -0.66 17.45
N TYR A 42 -7.06 -0.30 18.40
CA TYR A 42 -7.95 0.86 18.29
C TYR A 42 -7.59 2.01 19.23
N HIS A 43 -6.77 1.77 20.25
CA HIS A 43 -6.27 2.81 21.16
C HIS A 43 -5.09 3.58 20.56
N LYS A 44 -5.03 4.88 20.83
CA LYS A 44 -3.93 5.75 20.42
C LYS A 44 -2.62 5.35 21.12
N LEU A 45 -1.52 5.47 20.39
CA LEU A 45 -0.16 5.21 20.91
C LEU A 45 0.36 6.33 21.81
N VAL A 46 0.01 7.57 21.47
CA VAL A 46 0.42 8.77 22.18
C VAL A 46 -0.85 9.55 22.54
N GLY A 47 -1.05 9.75 23.84
CA GLY A 47 -2.28 10.34 24.40
C GLY A 47 -3.36 9.30 24.71
N ASP A 48 -4.30 9.70 25.57
CA ASP A 48 -5.47 8.89 25.89
C ASP A 48 -6.56 9.05 24.82
N GLY A 49 -7.12 7.93 24.36
CA GLY A 49 -8.29 7.92 23.48
C GLY A 49 -8.27 6.84 22.41
N VAL A 50 -9.37 6.78 21.66
CA VAL A 50 -9.58 5.88 20.53
C VAL A 50 -9.32 6.62 19.22
N TYR A 51 -8.84 5.92 18.18
CA TYR A 51 -8.72 6.50 16.84
C TYR A 51 -10.08 6.89 16.26
N GLU A 52 -10.09 7.81 15.31
CA GLU A 52 -11.31 8.24 14.61
C GLU A 52 -11.93 7.09 13.80
N LYS A 53 -13.24 7.18 13.56
CA LYS A 53 -13.99 6.13 12.84
C LYS A 53 -13.42 5.88 11.45
N GLU A 54 -13.13 6.95 10.73
CA GLU A 54 -12.62 6.95 9.36
C GLU A 54 -11.27 6.22 9.29
N PHE A 55 -10.38 6.50 10.25
CA PHE A 55 -9.08 5.83 10.33
C PHE A 55 -9.22 4.32 10.60
N LEU A 56 -10.06 3.92 11.57
CA LEU A 56 -10.26 2.50 11.87
C LEU A 56 -10.87 1.75 10.69
N LEU A 57 -11.79 2.41 9.96
CA LEU A 57 -12.39 1.85 8.76
C LEU A 57 -11.32 1.62 7.67
N GLU A 58 -10.44 2.59 7.44
CA GLU A 58 -9.30 2.43 6.51
C GLU A 58 -8.35 1.31 6.89
N VAL A 59 -8.05 1.16 8.18
CA VAL A 59 -7.22 0.07 8.69
C VAL A 59 -7.86 -1.30 8.44
N LEU A 60 -9.17 -1.42 8.67
CA LEU A 60 -9.90 -2.65 8.42
C LEU A 60 -9.92 -2.98 6.92
N ILE A 61 -10.24 -2.01 6.06
CA ILE A 61 -10.24 -2.21 4.62
C ILE A 61 -8.85 -2.61 4.12
N GLY A 62 -7.79 -1.87 4.47
CA GLY A 62 -6.43 -2.20 4.03
C GLY A 62 -5.90 -3.55 4.54
N LYS A 63 -6.48 -4.08 5.62
CA LYS A 63 -6.13 -5.42 6.14
C LYS A 63 -6.80 -6.54 5.33
N PHE A 64 -8.03 -6.36 4.85
CA PHE A 64 -8.84 -7.41 4.21
C PHE A 64 -9.03 -7.27 2.71
N GLU A 65 -8.67 -6.12 2.12
CA GLU A 65 -8.68 -5.92 0.69
C GLU A 65 -7.76 -6.92 -0.04
N ARG A 66 -8.18 -7.35 -1.24
CA ARG A 66 -7.39 -8.22 -2.09
C ARG A 66 -6.05 -7.57 -2.44
N ARG A 67 -4.97 -8.28 -2.17
CA ARG A 67 -3.63 -7.86 -2.59
C ARG A 67 -3.32 -8.42 -3.97
N VAL A 68 -2.86 -7.55 -4.86
CA VAL A 68 -2.31 -7.96 -6.17
C VAL A 68 -0.99 -8.69 -5.94
N SER A 69 -0.72 -9.72 -6.74
CA SER A 69 0.57 -10.41 -6.65
C SER A 69 1.69 -9.49 -7.13
N GLN A 70 2.86 -9.62 -6.52
CA GLN A 70 4.03 -8.83 -6.92
C GLN A 70 4.44 -9.12 -8.36
N ILE A 71 4.26 -10.36 -8.82
CA ILE A 71 4.59 -10.78 -10.18
C ILE A 71 3.64 -10.14 -11.19
N ASP A 72 2.33 -10.13 -10.90
CA ASP A 72 1.34 -9.49 -11.78
C ASP A 72 1.58 -7.98 -11.87
N ALA A 73 1.93 -7.34 -10.75
CA ALA A 73 2.29 -5.94 -10.72
C ALA A 73 3.52 -5.64 -11.60
N ILE A 74 4.54 -6.50 -11.55
CA ILE A 74 5.74 -6.36 -12.40
C ILE A 74 5.40 -6.58 -13.88
N ASN A 75 4.62 -7.62 -14.19
CA ASN A 75 4.23 -7.94 -15.57
C ASN A 75 3.35 -6.85 -16.21
N ALA A 76 2.64 -6.07 -15.39
CA ALA A 76 1.85 -4.93 -15.85
C ALA A 76 2.69 -3.67 -16.11
N LEU A 77 3.96 -3.61 -15.66
CA LEU A 77 4.82 -2.46 -15.90
C LEU A 77 5.29 -2.43 -17.36
N PRO A 78 5.21 -1.28 -18.04
CA PRO A 78 5.83 -1.14 -19.36
C PRO A 78 7.35 -1.24 -19.25
N LEU A 79 7.96 -1.81 -20.29
CA LEU A 79 9.42 -1.94 -20.38
C LEU A 79 10.09 -0.57 -20.53
N TYR A 80 9.48 0.31 -21.32
CA TYR A 80 9.98 1.65 -21.61
C TYR A 80 9.30 2.70 -20.72
N PRO A 81 10.01 3.79 -20.37
CA PRO A 81 9.43 4.88 -19.62
C PRO A 81 8.44 5.68 -20.49
N ASP A 82 7.33 6.08 -19.88
CA ASP A 82 6.38 7.03 -20.45
C ASP A 82 6.78 8.48 -20.09
N GLU A 83 6.20 9.48 -20.76
CA GLU A 83 6.45 10.91 -20.50
C GLU A 83 6.25 11.28 -19.01
N ASN A 84 5.22 10.73 -18.37
CA ASN A 84 4.96 10.94 -16.94
C ASN A 84 6.09 10.41 -16.04
N THR A 85 6.80 9.36 -16.47
CA THR A 85 7.92 8.78 -15.71
C THR A 85 9.24 9.50 -15.98
N LEU A 86 9.40 10.07 -17.17
CA LEU A 86 10.56 10.88 -17.54
C LEU A 86 10.57 12.22 -16.79
N PHE A 87 9.40 12.85 -16.65
CA PHE A 87 9.24 14.15 -16.00
C PHE A 87 8.69 14.05 -14.57
N ASP A 88 8.81 12.89 -13.92
CA ASP A 88 8.48 12.78 -12.50
C ASP A 88 9.46 13.61 -11.67
N ASP A 89 8.96 14.60 -10.94
CA ASP A 89 9.76 15.50 -10.09
C ASP A 89 10.65 14.71 -9.12
N ALA A 90 10.22 13.53 -8.65
CA ALA A 90 11.03 12.68 -7.79
C ALA A 90 12.26 12.08 -8.49
N VAL A 91 12.20 11.88 -9.80
CA VAL A 91 13.30 11.38 -10.65
C VAL A 91 14.16 12.54 -11.14
N VAL A 92 13.54 13.66 -11.55
CA VAL A 92 14.25 14.86 -12.02
C VAL A 92 15.03 15.56 -10.90
N THR A 93 14.53 15.54 -9.65
CA THR A 93 15.28 16.07 -8.50
C THR A 93 16.56 15.29 -8.18
N THR A 94 16.74 14.09 -8.74
CA THR A 94 17.99 13.33 -8.58
C THR A 94 19.18 13.97 -9.31
N GLN A 95 18.94 14.77 -10.36
CA GLN A 95 20.01 15.34 -11.20
C GLN A 95 20.90 16.34 -10.44
N PHE A 96 20.29 17.11 -9.53
CA PHE A 96 20.98 18.09 -8.68
C PHE A 96 20.96 17.68 -7.21
N TYR A 97 20.87 16.37 -6.96
CA TYR A 97 20.74 15.85 -5.61
C TYR A 97 21.99 16.11 -4.78
N SER A 98 21.85 16.94 -3.75
CA SER A 98 22.94 17.37 -2.88
C SER A 98 23.15 16.48 -1.65
N GLY A 99 22.32 15.46 -1.44
CA GLY A 99 22.40 14.57 -0.28
C GLY A 99 21.49 14.96 0.90
N ASP A 100 20.74 16.06 0.78
CA ASP A 100 20.02 16.67 1.91
C ASP A 100 18.67 16.02 2.25
N SER A 101 18.06 15.27 1.33
CA SER A 101 16.72 14.68 1.49
C SER A 101 16.64 13.23 1.00
N PRO A 102 15.86 12.34 1.62
CA PRO A 102 15.78 10.96 1.16
C PRO A 102 15.11 10.86 -0.21
N LEU A 103 15.73 10.12 -1.12
CA LEU A 103 15.14 9.75 -2.42
C LEU A 103 14.30 8.47 -2.30
N ALA A 104 13.23 8.37 -3.09
CA ALA A 104 12.36 7.20 -3.18
C ALA A 104 12.99 6.05 -4.02
N LEU A 105 14.28 5.78 -3.80
CA LEU A 105 15.05 4.78 -4.54
C LEU A 105 15.28 3.51 -3.71
N PRO A 106 15.21 2.32 -4.34
CA PRO A 106 15.64 1.09 -3.70
C PRO A 106 17.11 1.16 -3.29
N LYS A 107 17.43 0.71 -2.07
CA LYS A 107 18.81 0.62 -1.58
C LYS A 107 19.36 -0.77 -1.78
N LEU A 108 20.57 -0.85 -2.36
CA LEU A 108 21.36 -2.07 -2.44
C LEU A 108 22.29 -2.13 -1.24
N ASN A 109 22.18 -3.19 -0.46
CA ASN A 109 23.05 -3.50 0.67
C ASN A 109 23.39 -5.00 0.61
N LEU A 110 23.93 -5.57 1.68
CA LEU A 110 24.37 -6.97 1.72
C LEU A 110 23.22 -7.98 1.84
N GLN A 111 22.05 -7.59 2.34
CA GLN A 111 20.95 -8.50 2.64
C GLN A 111 19.67 -8.08 1.91
N PHE A 112 18.95 -9.09 1.42
CA PHE A 112 17.66 -8.97 0.74
C PHE A 112 16.67 -9.98 1.35
N LEU A 113 15.37 -9.66 1.32
CA LEU A 113 14.35 -10.53 1.93
C LEU A 113 14.21 -11.86 1.19
N THR A 114 14.24 -11.80 -0.14
CA THR A 114 14.15 -12.93 -1.06
C THR A 114 14.94 -12.63 -2.33
N ILE A 115 15.13 -13.64 -3.19
CA ILE A 115 15.69 -13.43 -4.53
C ILE A 115 14.82 -12.49 -5.37
N HIS A 116 13.49 -12.53 -5.21
CA HIS A 116 12.57 -11.63 -5.92
C HIS A 116 12.76 -10.17 -5.48
N ASP A 117 12.95 -9.92 -4.19
CA ASP A 117 13.27 -8.58 -3.67
C ASP A 117 14.59 -8.06 -4.27
N TYR A 118 15.63 -8.90 -4.30
CA TYR A 118 16.89 -8.55 -4.95
C TYR A 118 16.72 -8.15 -6.42
N LEU A 119 16.04 -8.99 -7.21
CA LEU A 119 15.83 -8.75 -8.64
C LEU A 119 14.97 -7.51 -8.89
N LEU A 120 13.91 -7.31 -8.11
CA LEU A 120 13.02 -6.15 -8.25
C LEU A 120 13.75 -4.82 -7.98
N ARG A 121 14.61 -4.78 -6.96
CA ARG A 121 15.39 -3.56 -6.66
C ARG A 121 16.38 -3.24 -7.79
N ASN A 122 17.09 -4.24 -8.29
CA ASN A 122 18.01 -4.06 -9.42
C ASN A 122 17.27 -3.65 -10.70
N PHE A 123 16.13 -4.28 -10.99
CA PHE A 123 15.28 -3.93 -12.12
C PHE A 123 14.82 -2.46 -12.07
N ASN A 124 14.33 -2.00 -10.91
CA ASN A 124 13.88 -0.62 -10.75
C ASN A 124 15.04 0.39 -10.87
N LEU A 125 16.20 0.10 -10.29
CA LEU A 125 17.37 0.99 -10.38
C LEU A 125 17.90 1.09 -11.81
N PHE A 126 18.04 -0.05 -12.50
CA PHE A 126 18.48 -0.08 -13.89
C PHE A 126 17.53 0.70 -14.80
N ARG A 127 16.22 0.52 -14.60
CA ARG A 127 15.22 1.25 -15.37
C ARG A 127 15.33 2.76 -15.14
N LEU A 128 15.48 3.21 -13.90
CA LEU A 128 15.59 4.63 -13.57
C LEU A 128 16.89 5.26 -14.10
N GLU A 129 18.00 4.54 -14.05
CA GLU A 129 19.25 4.99 -14.68
C GLU A 129 19.09 5.09 -16.21
N SER A 130 18.52 4.06 -16.85
CA SER A 130 18.26 4.10 -18.29
C SER A 130 17.34 5.25 -18.68
N THR A 131 16.31 5.54 -17.88
CA THR A 131 15.43 6.71 -18.08
C THR A 131 16.17 8.03 -17.94
N TYR A 132 17.20 8.10 -17.09
CA TYR A 132 18.02 9.29 -16.93
C TYR A 132 18.97 9.54 -18.12
N GLU A 133 19.41 8.47 -18.81
CA GLU A 133 20.25 8.59 -20.01
C GLU A 133 19.48 9.01 -21.28
N ILE A 134 18.15 8.92 -21.26
CA ILE A 134 17.24 9.27 -22.38
C ILE A 134 16.89 10.76 -22.35
#